data_AF-A0A1F8QYV8-F1
#
_entry.id   AF-A0A1F8QYV8-F1
#
_cell.length_a   1.000
_cell.length_b   1.000
_cell.length_c   1.000
_cell.angle_alpha   90.00
_cell.angle_beta   90.00
_cell.angle_gamma   90.00
#
_symmetry.space_group_name_H-M   'P 1'
#
loop_
_entity.id
_entity.type
_entity.pdbx_description
1 polymer ?
#
loop_
_entity_poly.entity_id
_entity_poly.type
_entity_poly.pdbx_seq_one_letter_code
_entity_poly.pdbx_strand_id
1 'polypeptide(L)'
;MRVLKIEDVGARWGSSSTAAPTGLTAAPTGVGTVDGAAVELLPHQPLQRGNPIRVTYHDACHAYRGLGIHEEPRRLLRHVRGLELVEMDHPDWCCGFGGSFSVRLPDISGAMLDEKIRRIKATGVNTVVTTDAGCIMHLAGGLKKRGEAMQVLHLARVLAHE
;
A
#
# COMPACT_ATOMS: atom_id res chain seq x y z
N MET A 1 16.33 -16.94 18.67
CA MET A 1 15.64 -16.31 17.53
C MET A 1 16.27 -14.93 17.34
N ARG A 2 17.14 -14.73 16.34
CA ARG A 2 17.84 -13.45 16.12
C ARG A 2 16.97 -12.57 15.22
N VAL A 3 16.58 -11.40 15.72
CA VAL A 3 15.98 -10.32 14.92
C VAL A 3 17.10 -9.76 14.04
N LEU A 4 16.94 -9.86 12.73
CA LEU A 4 17.85 -9.22 11.76
C LEU A 4 17.65 -7.72 11.85
N LYS A 5 18.73 -6.98 12.11
CA LYS A 5 18.70 -5.52 12.10
C LYS A 5 18.82 -5.06 10.65
N ILE A 6 18.21 -3.92 10.32
CA ILE A 6 18.27 -3.35 8.96
C ILE A 6 19.72 -3.07 8.50
N GLU A 7 20.64 -2.92 9.45
CA GLU A 7 22.08 -2.78 9.28
C GLU A 7 22.72 -4.05 8.66
N ASP A 8 22.16 -5.23 8.92
CA ASP A 8 22.64 -6.51 8.41
C ASP A 8 22.29 -6.73 6.92
N VAL A 9 21.36 -5.93 6.38
CA VAL A 9 20.90 -6.02 4.99
C VAL A 9 21.83 -5.28 4.01
N GLY A 10 22.57 -4.28 4.51
CA GLY A 10 23.43 -3.41 3.68
C GLY A 10 24.67 -4.11 3.08
N ALA A 11 25.11 -5.22 3.66
CA ALA A 11 26.36 -5.87 3.25
C ALA A 11 26.26 -6.73 1.96
N ARG A 12 25.05 -7.00 1.44
CA ARG A 12 24.85 -7.85 0.25
C ARG A 12 24.71 -7.08 -1.07
N TRP A 13 24.53 -5.76 -1.01
CA TRP A 13 24.44 -4.93 -2.21
C TRP A 13 25.77 -4.21 -2.42
N GLY A 14 26.73 -4.97 -2.95
CA GLY A 14 28.00 -4.41 -3.43
C GLY A 14 27.75 -3.36 -4.49
N SER A 15 28.44 -2.24 -4.37
CA SER A 15 28.49 -1.15 -5.34
C SER A 15 29.15 -1.61 -6.65
N SER A 16 28.38 -2.14 -7.59
CA SER A 16 28.79 -2.15 -8.99
C SER A 16 28.09 -1.01 -9.70
N SER A 17 28.87 0.05 -9.95
CA SER A 17 28.53 1.10 -10.91
C SER A 17 28.38 0.43 -12.29
N THR A 18 27.15 0.33 -12.78
CA THR A 18 26.86 0.19 -14.21
C THR A 18 25.87 1.26 -14.59
N ALA A 19 26.26 2.09 -15.55
CA ALA A 19 25.43 3.12 -16.14
C ALA A 19 24.07 2.53 -16.57
N ALA A 20 22.99 3.22 -16.21
CA ALA A 20 21.65 2.83 -16.62
C ALA A 20 21.57 2.80 -18.17
N PRO A 21 21.11 1.71 -18.80
CA PRO A 21 20.95 1.69 -20.24
C PRO A 21 19.84 2.67 -20.63
N THR A 22 20.19 3.67 -21.42
CA THR A 22 19.24 4.50 -22.20
C THR A 22 18.49 3.60 -23.16
N GLY A 23 17.33 3.11 -22.74
CA GLY A 23 16.50 2.25 -23.58
C GLY A 23 15.58 1.28 -22.83
N LEU A 24 15.03 1.64 -21.66
CA LEU A 24 13.90 0.87 -21.12
C LEU A 24 12.65 1.20 -21.93
N THR A 25 12.42 0.42 -22.98
CA THR A 25 11.11 0.27 -23.61
C THR A 25 10.10 -0.24 -22.56
N ALA A 26 8.84 0.17 -22.73
CA ALA A 26 7.75 -0.11 -21.79
C ALA A 26 7.73 -1.57 -21.29
N ALA A 27 7.55 -1.75 -19.98
CA ALA A 27 7.35 -3.07 -19.38
C ALA A 27 6.14 -3.77 -20.01
N PRO A 28 6.19 -5.10 -20.22
CA PRO A 28 5.12 -5.83 -20.90
C PRO A 28 3.81 -5.76 -20.11
N THR A 29 2.72 -5.40 -20.78
CA THR A 29 1.32 -5.33 -20.29
C THR A 29 0.67 -6.72 -20.15
N GLY A 30 1.43 -7.75 -19.77
CA GLY A 30 0.98 -9.14 -19.81
C GLY A 30 0.18 -9.55 -18.57
N VAL A 31 -1.00 -10.15 -18.78
CA VAL A 31 -1.79 -10.88 -17.76
C VAL A 31 -0.95 -12.05 -17.23
N GLY A 32 -0.66 -12.06 -15.93
CA GLY A 32 -0.10 -13.23 -15.26
C GLY A 32 -1.22 -14.15 -14.79
N THR A 33 -1.20 -15.43 -15.18
CA THR A 33 -2.12 -16.44 -14.64
C THR A 33 -1.48 -17.11 -13.44
N VAL A 34 -2.18 -17.13 -12.30
CA VAL A 34 -1.92 -18.08 -11.22
C VAL A 34 -3.13 -19.02 -11.19
N ASP A 35 -2.89 -20.32 -11.36
CA ASP A 35 -3.90 -21.38 -11.24
C ASP A 35 -5.20 -21.18 -12.04
N GLY A 36 -5.09 -20.78 -13.31
CA GLY A 36 -6.23 -20.75 -14.24
C GLY A 36 -7.27 -19.65 -13.98
N ALA A 37 -7.08 -18.81 -12.96
CA ALA A 37 -7.84 -17.58 -12.78
C ALA A 37 -7.15 -16.44 -13.53
N ALA A 38 -7.84 -15.84 -14.50
CA ALA A 38 -7.42 -14.58 -15.09
C ALA A 38 -7.52 -13.49 -14.00
N VAL A 39 -6.42 -13.20 -13.31
CA VAL A 39 -6.31 -12.01 -12.49
C VAL A 39 -5.97 -10.88 -13.46
N GLU A 40 -6.98 -10.10 -13.83
CA GLU A 40 -6.78 -8.83 -14.52
C GLU A 40 -5.89 -7.96 -13.62
N LEU A 41 -4.61 -7.84 -14.00
CA LEU A 41 -3.72 -6.85 -13.41
C LEU A 41 -4.37 -5.50 -13.62
N LEU A 42 -4.89 -4.92 -12.53
CA LEU A 42 -5.55 -3.62 -12.53
C LEU A 42 -4.72 -2.62 -13.36
N PRO A 43 -5.32 -1.91 -14.32
CA PRO A 43 -4.59 -1.05 -15.26
C PRO A 43 -3.68 -0.09 -14.50
N HIS A 44 -2.39 -0.16 -14.81
CA HIS A 44 -1.35 0.55 -14.08
C HIS A 44 -1.17 1.96 -14.66
N GLN A 45 -1.63 2.98 -13.93
CA GLN A 45 -1.08 4.31 -14.15
C GLN A 45 0.18 4.45 -13.27
N PRO A 46 1.34 4.78 -13.85
CA PRO A 46 2.52 5.12 -13.07
C PRO A 46 2.23 6.40 -12.27
N LEU A 47 2.73 6.47 -11.04
CA LEU A 47 2.76 7.73 -10.28
C LEU A 47 3.55 8.73 -11.14
N GLN A 48 2.88 9.78 -11.64
CA GLN A 48 3.52 10.71 -12.57
C GLN A 48 4.62 11.50 -11.86
N ARG A 49 5.84 11.47 -12.42
CA ARG A 49 6.96 12.31 -11.97
C ARG A 49 6.62 13.78 -12.22
N GLY A 50 6.57 14.59 -11.16
CA GLY A 50 6.58 16.06 -11.28
C GLY A 50 5.71 16.80 -10.28
N ASN A 51 4.67 16.17 -9.71
CA ASN A 51 3.84 16.79 -8.68
C ASN A 51 4.04 16.10 -7.33
N PRO A 52 4.07 16.85 -6.19
CA PRO A 52 4.14 16.23 -4.88
C PRO A 52 2.95 15.28 -4.67
N ILE A 53 3.22 14.02 -4.34
CA ILE A 53 2.18 13.04 -4.02
C ILE A 53 1.93 13.07 -2.51
N ARG A 54 0.71 13.40 -2.12
CA ARG A 54 0.27 13.41 -0.71
C ARG A 54 -0.42 12.10 -0.42
N VAL A 55 0.07 11.35 0.55
CA VAL A 55 -0.48 10.04 0.90
C VAL A 55 -0.74 9.96 2.40
N THR A 56 -1.69 9.11 2.80
CA THR A 56 -1.81 8.65 4.19
C THR A 56 -1.44 7.18 4.29
N TYR A 57 -1.07 6.75 5.49
CA TYR A 57 -0.73 5.35 5.75
C TYR A 57 -1.79 4.67 6.62
N HIS A 58 -2.16 3.44 6.26
CA HIS A 58 -2.98 2.55 7.07
C HIS A 58 -2.10 1.41 7.60
N ASP A 59 -1.95 1.39 8.93
CA ASP A 59 -1.30 0.32 9.68
C ASP A 59 -2.14 -0.97 9.57
N ALA A 60 -1.73 -1.86 8.66
CA ALA A 60 -2.36 -3.17 8.53
C ALA A 60 -2.13 -4.01 9.79
N CYS A 61 -3.18 -4.64 10.31
CA CYS A 61 -3.12 -5.37 11.58
C CYS A 61 -2.09 -6.51 11.58
N HIS A 62 -1.87 -7.19 10.45
CA HIS A 62 -0.85 -8.24 10.33
C HIS A 62 0.57 -7.69 10.54
N ALA A 63 0.91 -6.55 9.94
CA ALA A 63 2.21 -5.92 10.11
C ALA A 63 2.33 -5.27 11.51
N TYR A 64 1.33 -4.47 11.89
CA TYR A 64 1.37 -3.68 13.12
C TYR A 64 1.24 -4.52 14.38
N ARG A 65 0.20 -5.36 14.49
CA ARG A 65 -0.06 -6.18 15.68
C ARG A 65 0.61 -7.55 15.62
N GLY A 66 0.71 -8.13 14.42
CA GLY A 66 1.29 -9.46 14.23
C GLY A 66 2.82 -9.46 14.19
N LEU A 67 3.42 -8.52 13.46
CA LEU A 67 4.88 -8.47 13.26
C LEU A 67 5.59 -7.37 14.06
N GLY A 68 4.85 -6.49 14.73
CA GLY A 68 5.43 -5.37 15.49
C GLY A 68 6.08 -4.31 14.62
N ILE A 69 5.65 -4.18 13.36
CA ILE A 69 6.15 -3.20 12.41
C ILE A 69 5.31 -1.93 12.54
N HIS A 70 5.92 -0.84 12.96
CA HIS A 70 5.23 0.41 13.33
C HIS A 70 5.74 1.59 12.50
N GLU A 71 6.97 2.02 12.75
CA GLU A 71 7.55 3.22 12.14
C GLU A 71 8.31 2.92 10.84
N GLU A 72 8.69 1.67 10.60
CA GLU A 72 9.47 1.28 9.44
C GLU A 72 8.78 1.64 8.10
N PRO A 73 7.47 1.39 7.91
CA PRO A 73 6.77 1.78 6.69
C PRO A 73 6.74 3.30 6.49
N ARG A 74 6.51 4.06 7.57
CA ARG A 74 6.51 5.53 7.55
C ARG A 74 7.90 6.06 7.22
N ARG A 75 8.94 5.47 7.80
CA ARG A 75 10.33 5.81 7.50
C ARG A 75 10.60 5.61 6.01
N LEU A 76 10.23 4.48 5.42
CA LEU A 76 10.39 4.23 3.99
C LEU A 76 9.66 5.29 3.15
N LEU A 77 8.38 5.55 3.44
CA LEU A 77 7.60 6.57 2.73
C LEU A 77 8.23 7.96 2.77
N ARG A 78 8.77 8.39 3.92
CA ARG A 78 9.44 9.70 4.06
C ARG A 78 10.72 9.82 3.24
N HIS A 79 11.31 8.71 2.76
CA HIS A 79 12.49 8.74 1.88
C HIS A 79 12.12 8.81 0.39
N VAL A 80 10.85 8.58 0.03
CA VAL A 80 10.35 8.73 -1.35
C VAL A 80 10.45 10.22 -1.74
N ARG A 81 11.21 10.53 -2.80
CA ARG A 81 11.31 11.91 -3.30
C ARG A 81 9.96 12.42 -3.81
N GLY A 82 9.55 13.59 -3.31
CA GLY A 82 8.31 14.23 -3.72
C GLY A 82 7.05 13.62 -3.08
N LEU A 83 7.18 12.80 -2.04
CA LEU A 83 6.05 12.30 -1.27
C LEU A 83 5.90 13.05 0.05
N GLU A 84 4.68 13.47 0.35
CA GLU A 84 4.28 14.02 1.65
C GLU A 84 3.39 12.99 2.37
N LEU A 85 3.83 12.54 3.54
CA LEU A 85 3.04 11.66 4.39
C LEU A 85 2.16 12.50 5.33
N VAL A 86 0.85 12.39 5.16
CA VAL A 86 -0.17 13.00 6.02
C VAL A 86 -0.71 11.92 6.95
N GLU A 87 -0.52 12.08 8.25
CA GLU A 87 -0.99 11.08 9.23
C GLU A 87 -2.51 11.13 9.38
N MET A 88 -3.12 9.94 9.36
CA MET A 88 -4.53 9.74 9.65
C MET A 88 -4.76 9.55 11.15
N ASP A 89 -5.92 10.00 11.64
CA ASP A 89 -6.36 9.73 13.00
C ASP A 89 -6.69 8.23 13.19
N HIS A 90 -6.09 7.60 14.20
CA HIS A 90 -6.18 6.17 14.51
C HIS A 90 -5.84 5.26 13.30
N PRO A 91 -4.57 5.29 12.82
CA PRO A 91 -4.17 4.59 11.62
C PRO A 91 -4.21 3.06 11.78
N ASP A 92 -4.06 2.55 13.01
CA ASP A 92 -4.02 1.15 13.44
C ASP A 92 -5.40 0.50 13.63
N TRP A 93 -6.49 1.28 13.58
CA TRP A 93 -7.82 0.70 13.61
C TRP A 93 -8.03 -0.22 12.40
N CYS A 94 -8.59 -1.40 12.65
CA CYS A 94 -8.77 -2.43 11.62
C CYS A 94 -9.67 -1.91 10.49
N CYS A 95 -9.35 -2.24 9.24
CA CYS A 95 -10.16 -1.88 8.08
C CYS A 95 -11.47 -2.67 7.97
N GLY A 96 -11.61 -3.78 8.70
CA GLY A 96 -12.82 -4.61 8.72
C GLY A 96 -12.77 -5.86 7.85
N PHE A 97 -11.69 -6.13 7.12
CA PHE A 97 -11.62 -7.29 6.21
C PHE A 97 -11.62 -8.64 6.94
N GLY A 98 -10.55 -8.99 7.67
CA GLY A 98 -10.48 -10.21 8.50
C GLY A 98 -10.81 -11.54 7.81
N GLY A 99 -10.82 -11.60 6.46
CA GLY A 99 -11.14 -12.78 5.67
C GLY A 99 -12.56 -13.31 5.93
N SER A 100 -12.68 -14.43 6.64
CA SER A 100 -13.99 -15.01 6.95
C SER A 100 -14.87 -14.11 7.82
N PHE A 101 -14.26 -13.22 8.61
CA PHE A 101 -14.98 -12.22 9.42
C PHE A 101 -15.87 -11.33 8.56
N SER A 102 -15.35 -10.76 7.45
CA SER A 102 -16.15 -9.88 6.59
C SER A 102 -17.33 -10.58 5.91
N VAL A 103 -17.25 -11.91 5.75
CA VAL A 103 -18.33 -12.70 5.14
C VAL A 103 -19.38 -13.09 6.18
N ARG A 104 -18.94 -13.46 7.39
CA ARG A 104 -19.85 -13.90 8.46
C ARG A 104 -20.56 -12.74 9.16
N LEU A 105 -19.90 -11.59 9.25
CA LEU A 105 -20.40 -10.40 9.95
C LEU A 105 -20.32 -9.18 9.02
N PRO A 106 -21.03 -9.18 7.88
CA PRO A 106 -20.90 -8.16 6.85
C PRO A 106 -21.29 -6.76 7.32
N ASP A 107 -22.29 -6.64 8.20
CA ASP A 107 -22.73 -5.33 8.72
C ASP A 107 -21.67 -4.69 9.62
N ILE A 108 -21.00 -5.50 10.45
CA ILE A 108 -19.92 -5.02 11.33
C ILE A 108 -18.69 -4.66 10.50
N SER A 109 -18.30 -5.55 9.57
CA SER A 109 -17.20 -5.31 8.64
C SER A 109 -17.43 -4.03 7.83
N GLY A 110 -18.64 -3.82 7.32
CA GLY A 110 -19.05 -2.62 6.62
C GLY A 110 -18.96 -1.37 7.50
N ALA A 111 -19.48 -1.41 8.72
CA ALA A 111 -19.38 -0.26 9.64
C ALA A 111 -17.92 0.11 9.95
N MET A 112 -17.03 -0.87 10.10
CA MET A 112 -15.60 -0.65 10.31
C MET A 112 -14.93 -0.02 9.07
N LEU A 113 -15.26 -0.53 7.88
CA LEU A 113 -14.77 0.00 6.61
C LEU A 113 -15.20 1.46 6.42
N ASP A 114 -16.45 1.78 6.76
CA ASP A 114 -17.03 3.11 6.62
C ASP A 114 -16.31 4.11 7.50
N GLU A 115 -16.07 3.73 8.75
CA GLU A 115 -15.30 4.55 9.68
C GLU A 115 -13.85 4.72 9.22
N LYS A 116 -13.21 3.67 8.69
CA LYS A 116 -11.85 3.77 8.15
C LYS A 116 -11.81 4.70 6.94
N ILE A 117 -12.73 4.58 5.99
CA ILE A 117 -12.81 5.48 4.82
C ILE A 117 -13.04 6.92 5.26
N ARG A 118 -13.94 7.16 6.23
CA ARG A 118 -14.18 8.50 6.77
C ARG A 118 -12.90 9.14 7.31
N ARG A 119 -12.10 8.38 8.05
CA ARG A 119 -10.80 8.83 8.60
C ARG A 119 -9.77 9.09 7.51
N ILE A 120 -9.68 8.21 6.51
CA ILE A 120 -8.80 8.42 5.36
C ILE A 120 -9.19 9.73 4.65
N LYS A 121 -10.48 9.95 4.39
CA LYS A 121 -10.97 11.19 3.75
C LYS A 121 -10.68 12.45 4.56
N ALA A 122 -10.72 12.36 5.89
CA ALA A 122 -10.44 13.49 6.77
C ALA A 122 -9.00 14.02 6.65
N THR A 123 -8.06 13.22 6.13
CA THR A 123 -6.68 13.68 5.84
C THR A 123 -6.57 14.62 4.64
N GLY A 124 -7.61 14.67 3.78
CA GLY A 124 -7.60 15.47 2.55
C GLY A 124 -6.66 14.95 1.47
N VAL A 125 -6.16 13.70 1.59
CA VAL A 125 -5.35 13.06 0.53
C VAL A 125 -6.23 12.22 -0.40
N ASN A 126 -5.71 11.91 -1.58
CA ASN A 126 -6.39 11.06 -2.57
C ASN A 126 -5.78 9.65 -2.68
N THR A 127 -4.79 9.33 -1.85
CA THR A 127 -4.05 8.08 -1.89
C THR A 127 -3.78 7.55 -0.49
N VAL A 128 -4.17 6.30 -0.22
CA VAL A 128 -3.83 5.58 1.01
C VAL A 128 -2.87 4.44 0.69
N VAL A 129 -1.81 4.32 1.50
CA VAL A 129 -0.80 3.27 1.40
C VAL A 129 -0.98 2.27 2.53
N THR A 130 -0.78 0.99 2.25
CA THR A 130 -0.78 -0.08 3.26
C THR A 130 0.16 -1.22 2.86
N THR A 131 0.40 -2.18 3.75
CA THR A 131 1.32 -3.31 3.54
C THR A 131 0.59 -4.66 3.40
N ASP A 132 -0.73 -4.66 3.29
CA ASP A 132 -1.53 -5.89 3.27
C ASP A 132 -2.54 -5.89 2.12
N ALA A 133 -2.52 -6.95 1.31
CA ALA A 133 -3.37 -7.08 0.13
C ALA A 133 -4.87 -7.18 0.49
N GLY A 134 -5.21 -7.79 1.63
CA GLY A 134 -6.59 -7.86 2.11
C GLY A 134 -7.14 -6.48 2.46
N CYS A 135 -6.31 -5.64 3.09
CA CYS A 135 -6.64 -4.24 3.32
C CYS A 135 -6.86 -3.48 2.01
N ILE A 136 -6.02 -3.71 1.00
CA ILE A 136 -6.18 -3.10 -0.33
C ILE A 136 -7.51 -3.49 -0.94
N MET A 137 -7.82 -4.79 -1.02
CA MET A 137 -9.06 -5.29 -1.62
C MET A 137 -10.29 -4.70 -0.94
N HIS A 138 -10.30 -4.64 0.39
CA HIS A 138 -11.45 -4.17 1.16
C HIS A 138 -11.65 -2.66 1.04
N LEU A 139 -10.57 -1.88 1.19
CA LEU A 139 -10.61 -0.43 1.05
C LEU A 139 -10.96 -0.01 -0.38
N ALA A 140 -10.27 -0.57 -1.38
CA ALA A 140 -10.52 -0.25 -2.78
C ALA A 140 -11.94 -0.65 -3.21
N GLY A 141 -12.42 -1.82 -2.77
CA GLY A 141 -13.80 -2.25 -3.00
C GLY A 141 -14.82 -1.31 -2.35
N GLY A 142 -14.59 -0.89 -1.11
CA GLY A 142 -15.42 0.06 -0.39
C GLY A 142 -15.49 1.44 -1.04
N LEU A 143 -14.34 1.98 -1.44
CA LEU A 143 -14.23 3.26 -2.15
C LEU A 143 -14.93 3.20 -3.51
N LYS A 144 -14.71 2.13 -4.28
CA LYS A 144 -15.37 1.91 -5.58
C LYS A 144 -16.88 1.85 -5.44
N LYS A 145 -17.40 1.13 -4.44
CA LYS A 145 -18.85 1.05 -4.15
C LYS A 145 -19.46 2.43 -3.86
N ARG A 146 -18.67 3.36 -3.33
CA ARG A 146 -19.07 4.73 -2.99
C ARG A 146 -18.86 5.73 -4.12
N GLY A 147 -18.28 5.31 -5.25
CA GLY A 147 -17.92 6.20 -6.35
C GLY A 147 -16.76 7.15 -6.04
N GLU A 148 -15.92 6.80 -5.06
CA GLU A 148 -14.78 7.62 -4.65
C GLU A 148 -13.57 7.34 -5.54
N ALA A 149 -12.92 8.39 -6.06
CA ALA A 149 -11.75 8.29 -6.95
C ALA A 149 -10.41 8.05 -6.22
N MET A 150 -10.45 7.74 -4.93
CA MET A 150 -9.28 7.56 -4.08
C MET A 150 -8.51 6.27 -4.41
N GLN A 151 -7.19 6.37 -4.47
CA GLN A 151 -6.30 5.23 -4.75
C GLN A 151 -5.89 4.51 -3.46
N VAL A 152 -5.80 3.19 -3.54
CA VAL A 152 -5.26 2.34 -2.47
C VAL A 152 -4.06 1.59 -3.01
N LEU A 153 -2.87 1.84 -2.44
CA LEU A 153 -1.60 1.30 -2.93
C LEU A 153 -0.93 0.42 -1.89
N HIS A 154 -0.22 -0.60 -2.37
CA HIS A 154 0.72 -1.34 -1.54
C HIS A 154 2.01 -0.53 -1.35
N LEU A 155 2.62 -0.58 -0.17
CA LEU A 155 3.90 0.09 0.11
C LEU A 155 4.97 -0.26 -0.94
N ALA A 156 5.13 -1.55 -1.26
CA ALA A 156 6.09 -1.99 -2.27
C ALA A 156 5.89 -1.31 -3.65
N ARG A 157 4.66 -0.95 -4.00
CA ARG A 157 4.38 -0.22 -5.26
C ARG A 157 4.86 1.22 -5.19
N VAL A 158 4.76 1.87 -4.04
CA VAL A 158 5.30 3.22 -3.84
C VAL A 158 6.82 3.19 -3.97
N LEU A 159 7.48 2.21 -3.33
CA LEU A 159 8.95 2.09 -3.33
C LEU A 159 9.52 1.67 -4.70
N ALA A 160 8.77 0.91 -5.50
CA ALA A 160 9.20 0.51 -6.83
C ALA A 160 9.29 1.68 -7.83
N HIS A 161 8.78 2.85 -7.46
CA HIS A 161 8.72 4.06 -8.30
C HIS A 161 9.57 5.23 -7.75
N GLU A 162 10.48 4.98 -6.81
CA GLU A 162 11.46 5.95 -6.28
C GLU A 162 12.62 6.32 -7.23
#